data_AF-U1N0K6-F1
#
_entry.id   AF-U1N0K6-F1
#
_cell.length_a   1.000
_cell.length_b   1.000
_cell.length_c   1.000
_cell.angle_alpha   90.00
_cell.angle_beta   90.00
_cell.angle_gamma   90.00
#
_symmetry.space_group_name_H-M   'P 1'
#
loop_
_entity.id
_entity.type
_entity.pdbx_description
1 polymer ?
#
loop_
_entity_poly.entity_id
_entity_poly.type
_entity_poly.pdbx_seq_one_letter_code
_entity_poly.pdbx_strand_id
1 'polypeptide(L)'
;FEIRRLKKPTGIATEPGFDAIVVSPETQAGAERINQIRRERGLDPLDIEIVDHVYADDGRRISSTRIVRGEIDRHGQLTPHRSGRSATQPADDCGAE
;
A
#
# COMPACT_ATOMS: atom_id res chain seq x y z
N PHE A 1 18.38 -4.90 4.32
CA PHE A 1 16.95 -4.68 4.59
C PHE A 1 16.28 -6.03 4.78
N GLU A 2 15.23 -6.10 5.59
CA GLU A 2 14.47 -7.32 5.86
C GLU A 2 13.04 -7.14 5.35
N ILE A 3 12.48 -8.14 4.64
CA ILE A 3 11.10 -8.11 4.17
C ILE A 3 10.27 -9.02 5.07
N ARG A 4 9.35 -8.44 5.85
CA ARG A 4 8.46 -9.16 6.76
C ARG A 4 7.01 -9.12 6.24
N ARG A 5 6.32 -10.27 6.22
CA ARG A 5 4.90 -10.34 5.85
C ARG A 5 4.02 -9.75 6.97
N LEU A 6 3.13 -8.83 6.61
CA LEU A 6 2.12 -8.30 7.52
C LEU A 6 0.92 -9.26 7.61
N LYS A 7 0.56 -9.69 8.83
CA LYS A 7 -0.64 -10.52 9.08
C LYS A 7 -1.88 -9.71 9.45
N LYS A 8 -1.70 -8.45 9.86
CA LYS A 8 -2.75 -7.51 10.29
C LYS A 8 -2.42 -6.10 9.78
N PRO A 9 -3.41 -5.21 9.61
CA PRO A 9 -3.18 -3.86 9.08
C PRO A 9 -2.17 -3.02 9.87
N THR A 10 -2.17 -3.12 11.20
CA THR A 10 -1.22 -2.41 12.08
C THR A 10 0.13 -3.13 12.22
N GLY A 11 0.19 -4.39 11.79
CA GLY A 11 1.40 -5.17 11.58
C GLY A 11 2.48 -5.03 12.65
N ILE A 12 3.72 -4.98 12.16
CA ILE A 12 4.95 -4.87 12.96
C ILE A 12 5.20 -3.47 13.49
N ALA A 13 4.48 -2.45 13.00
CA ALA A 13 4.69 -1.05 13.37
C ALA A 13 4.38 -0.77 14.86
N THR A 14 3.72 -1.71 15.55
CA THR A 14 3.46 -1.66 17.00
C THR A 14 4.53 -2.34 17.85
N GLU A 15 5.61 -2.84 17.23
CA GLU A 15 6.79 -3.40 17.89
C GLU A 15 7.85 -2.28 18.11
N PRO A 16 8.73 -2.40 19.12
CA PRO A 16 9.87 -1.49 19.28
C PRO A 16 10.88 -1.62 18.12
N GLY A 17 11.75 -0.62 17.97
CA GLY A 17 12.82 -0.60 16.96
C GLY A 17 12.47 0.13 15.65
N PHE A 18 11.44 0.96 15.67
CA PHE A 18 11.05 1.84 14.57
C PHE A 18 10.94 3.28 15.07
N ASP A 19 11.41 4.22 14.26
CA ASP A 19 11.39 5.66 14.56
C ASP A 19 10.29 6.40 13.78
N ALA A 20 10.00 5.99 12.54
CA ALA A 20 9.06 6.66 11.65
C ALA A 20 8.18 5.68 10.85
N ILE A 21 7.04 6.17 10.36
CA ILE A 21 6.14 5.49 9.44
C ILE A 21 5.75 6.43 8.30
N VAL A 22 5.92 5.95 7.06
CA VAL A 22 5.54 6.69 5.85
C VAL A 22 4.18 6.20 5.36
N VAL A 23 3.25 7.12 5.16
CA VAL A 23 1.88 6.83 4.75
C VAL A 23 1.39 7.77 3.66
N SER A 24 0.34 7.36 2.94
CA SER A 24 -0.42 8.24 2.06
C SER A 24 -1.53 8.95 2.84
N PRO A 25 -2.15 10.02 2.30
CA PRO A 25 -3.27 10.70 2.95
C PRO A 25 -4.41 9.75 3.38
N GLU A 26 -4.72 8.70 2.60
CA GLU A 26 -5.78 7.75 2.97
C GLU A 26 -5.40 6.79 4.11
N THR A 27 -4.10 6.62 4.36
CA THR A 27 -3.60 5.69 5.38
C THR A 27 -3.12 6.40 6.66
N GLN A 28 -3.23 7.73 6.71
CA GLN A 28 -2.94 8.55 7.90
C GLN A 28 -3.67 8.06 9.15
N ALA A 29 -4.99 7.81 9.06
CA ALA A 29 -5.77 7.32 10.20
C ALA A 29 -5.26 5.96 10.74
N GLY A 30 -4.67 5.14 9.87
CA GLY A 30 -4.02 3.89 10.26
C GLY A 30 -2.74 4.13 11.08
N ALA A 31 -1.93 5.11 10.68
CA ALA A 31 -0.72 5.51 11.41
C ALA A 31 -1.05 6.11 12.78
N GLU A 32 -2.08 6.95 12.86
CA GLU A 32 -2.57 7.49 14.14
C GLU A 32 -3.01 6.37 15.10
N ARG A 33 -3.73 5.38 14.58
CA ARG A 33 -4.12 4.19 15.35
C ARG A 33 -2.94 3.36 15.83
N ILE A 34 -1.87 3.26 15.02
CA ILE A 34 -0.63 2.59 15.44
C ILE A 34 -0.01 3.33 16.63
N ASN A 35 0.07 4.66 16.59
CA ASN A 35 0.61 5.46 17.69
C ASN A 35 -0.23 5.36 18.96
N GLN A 36 -1.56 5.23 18.84
CA GLN A 36 -2.41 4.93 19.99
C GLN A 36 -2.03 3.59 20.65
N ILE A 37 -1.90 2.53 19.86
CA ILE A 37 -1.51 1.20 20.36
C ILE A 37 -0.09 1.21 20.97
N ARG A 38 0.84 1.99 20.39
CA ARG A 38 2.20 2.14 20.92
C ARG A 38 2.19 2.81 22.28
N ARG A 39 1.42 3.90 22.45
CA ARG A 39 1.26 4.58 23.74
C ARG A 39 0.65 3.66 24.79
N GLU A 40 -0.38 2.88 24.44
CA GLU A 40 -0.99 1.88 25.33
C GLU A 40 0.01 0.80 25.79
N ARG A 41 1.05 0.55 25.00
CA ARG A 41 2.13 -0.41 25.30
C ARG A 41 3.36 0.24 25.95
N GLY A 42 3.33 1.54 26.24
CA GLY A 42 4.47 2.27 26.79
C GLY A 42 5.63 2.46 25.79
N LEU A 43 5.34 2.39 24.49
CA LEU A 43 6.31 2.65 23.43
C LEU A 43 6.18 4.10 22.95
N ASP A 44 7.31 4.68 22.55
CA ASP A 44 7.34 6.01 21.94
C ASP A 44 6.53 6.01 20.62
N PRO A 45 5.77 7.08 20.35
CA PRO A 45 5.07 7.23 19.07
C PRO A 45 6.07 7.31 17.91
N LEU A 46 5.65 6.84 16.75
CA LEU A 46 6.38 6.98 15.49
C LEU A 46 6.13 8.36 14.88
N ASP A 47 7.15 8.91 14.24
CA ASP A 47 7.00 10.07 13.36
C ASP A 47 6.19 9.67 12.12
N ILE A 48 5.09 10.39 11.86
CA ILE A 48 4.19 10.11 10.74
C ILE A 48 4.54 11.05 9.59
N GLU A 49 5.11 10.49 8.52
CA GLU A 49 5.43 11.22 7.29
C GLU A 49 4.36 10.93 6.24
N ILE A 50 3.59 11.96 5.87
CA ILE A 50 2.55 11.85 4.85
C ILE A 50 3.13 12.24 3.49
N VAL A 51 3.09 11.31 2.54
CA VAL A 51 3.56 11.52 1.17
C VAL A 51 2.37 11.55 0.22
N ASP A 52 2.26 12.65 -0.52
CA ASP A 52 1.20 12.84 -1.52
C ASP A 52 1.31 11.85 -2.68
N HIS A 53 0.16 11.57 -3.30
CA HIS A 53 0.12 10.72 -4.48
C HIS A 53 0.71 11.42 -5.69
N VAL A 54 1.37 10.63 -6.53
CA VAL A 54 1.72 11.05 -7.88
C VAL A 54 0.51 10.86 -8.79
N TYR A 55 0.25 11.84 -9.64
CA TYR A 55 -0.84 11.83 -10.62
C TYR A 55 -0.36 11.38 -11.99
N ALA A 56 -1.23 10.69 -12.72
CA ALA A 56 -1.04 10.35 -14.12
C ALA A 56 -1.42 11.53 -15.03
N ASP A 57 -1.16 11.41 -16.33
CA ASP A 57 -1.43 12.44 -17.34
C ASP A 57 -2.93 12.82 -17.42
N ASP A 58 -3.81 11.93 -16.98
CA ASP A 58 -5.26 12.18 -16.90
C ASP A 58 -5.72 12.84 -15.59
N GLY A 59 -4.78 13.31 -14.77
CA GLY A 59 -5.08 13.99 -13.51
C GLY A 59 -5.61 13.08 -12.40
N ARG A 60 -5.63 11.76 -12.61
CA ARG A 60 -6.03 10.77 -11.60
C ARG A 60 -4.77 10.10 -11.02
N ARG A 61 -4.81 9.68 -9.74
CA ARG A 61 -3.65 9.06 -9.08
C ARG A 61 -3.08 7.87 -9.85
N ILE A 62 -1.76 7.72 -9.83
CA ILE A 62 -1.09 6.48 -10.26
C ILE A 62 -1.46 5.39 -9.25
N SER A 63 -1.87 4.22 -9.76
CA SER A 63 -2.17 3.07 -8.90
C SER A 63 -1.88 1.77 -9.63
N SER A 64 -1.41 0.77 -8.88
CA SER A 64 -1.08 -0.56 -9.41
C SER A 64 -2.25 -1.19 -10.16
N THR A 65 -3.48 -1.02 -9.68
CA THR A 65 -4.69 -1.49 -10.35
C THR A 65 -4.82 -0.93 -11.77
N ARG A 66 -4.60 0.38 -11.95
CA ARG A 66 -4.68 1.03 -13.27
C ARG A 66 -3.55 0.59 -14.18
N ILE A 67 -2.35 0.38 -13.63
CA ILE A 67 -1.20 -0.17 -14.35
C ILE A 67 -1.48 -1.60 -14.84
N VAL A 68 -2.06 -2.45 -13.99
CA VAL A 68 -2.43 -3.84 -14.32
C VAL A 68 -3.52 -3.88 -15.38
N ARG A 69 -4.51 -3.00 -15.28
CA ARG A 69 -5.60 -2.82 -16.28
C ARG A 69 -5.14 -2.22 -17.59
N GLY A 70 -3.90 -1.74 -17.69
CA GLY A 70 -3.39 -1.11 -18.91
C GLY A 70 -4.03 0.25 -19.18
N GLU A 71 -4.54 0.92 -18.15
CA GLU A 71 -5.01 2.30 -18.27
C GLU A 71 -3.82 3.28 -18.36
N ILE A 72 -2.79 3.02 -17.57
CA ILE A 72 -1.56 3.82 -17.48
C ILE A 72 -0.33 2.91 -17.39
N ASP A 73 0.85 3.45 -17.67
CA ASP A 73 2.12 2.80 -17.36
C ASP A 73 2.65 3.15 -15.95
N ARG A 74 3.85 2.65 -15.61
CA ARG A 74 4.48 2.89 -14.29
C ARG A 74 4.88 4.36 -14.05
N HIS A 75 4.91 5.17 -15.10
CA HIS A 75 5.25 6.58 -15.06
C HIS A 75 4.00 7.49 -15.07
N GLY A 76 2.79 6.90 -15.19
CA GLY A 76 1.55 7.65 -15.26
C GLY A 76 1.15 8.06 -16.68
N GLN A 77 1.84 7.56 -17.71
CA GLN A 77 1.49 7.82 -19.10
C GLN A 77 0.29 6.97 -19.49
N LEU A 78 -0.68 7.56 -20.18
CA LEU A 78 -1.85 6.82 -20.67
C LEU A 78 -1.44 5.76 -21.69
N THR A 79 -2.03 4.58 -21.58
CA THR A 79 -1.74 3.46 -22.48
C THR A 79 -2.99 3.04 -23.28
N PRO A 80 -3.51 3.88 -24.19
CA PRO A 80 -4.79 3.65 -24.89
C PRO A 80 -4.79 2.40 -25.78
N HIS A 81 -3.61 1.93 -26.18
CA HIS A 81 -3.45 0.75 -27.04
C HIS A 81 -3.08 -0.52 -26.25
N ARG A 82 -2.97 -0.45 -24.92
CA ARG A 82 -2.56 -1.58 -24.09
C ARG A 82 -3.79 -2.26 -23.51
N SER A 83 -3.97 -3.54 -23.83
CA SER A 83 -4.87 -4.40 -23.09
C SER A 83 -4.19 -4.83 -21.78
N GLY A 84 -4.76 -4.44 -20.65
CA GLY A 84 -4.32 -4.94 -19.35
C GLY A 84 -4.58 -6.44 -19.18
N ARG A 85 -4.03 -7.01 -18.11
CA ARG A 85 -4.44 -8.34 -17.67
C ARG A 85 -5.85 -8.21 -17.07
N SER A 86 -6.79 -9.06 -17.50
CA SER A 86 -8.13 -9.14 -16.91
C SER A 86 -8.02 -9.45 -15.41
N ALA A 87 -8.85 -8.81 -14.59
CA ALA A 87 -8.90 -9.04 -13.14
C ALA A 87 -9.48 -10.42 -12.75
N THR A 88 -9.75 -11.28 -13.74
CA THR A 88 -10.31 -12.64 -13.71
C THR A 88 -9.52 -13.42 -14.78
N GLN A 89 -8.80 -14.54 -14.61
CA GLN A 89 -8.70 -15.64 -13.62
C GLN A 89 -7.34 -16.40 -13.83
N PRO A 90 -6.95 -17.41 -13.01
CA PRO A 90 -7.51 -18.77 -13.12
C PRO A 90 -8.22 -19.21 -11.84
N ALA A 91 -9.44 -19.71 -11.98
CA ALA A 91 -9.88 -20.84 -11.17
C ALA A 91 -9.46 -22.07 -12.00
N ASP A 92 -8.27 -22.58 -11.77
CA ASP A 92 -7.85 -23.90 -12.25
C ASP A 92 -6.86 -24.48 -11.22
N ASP A 93 -7.27 -25.60 -10.64
CA ASP A 93 -6.55 -26.57 -9.81
C ASP A 93 -5.80 -26.11 -8.54
N CYS A 94 -6.56 -25.93 -7.46
CA CYS A 94 -6.12 -26.50 -6.18
C CYS A 94 -6.77 -27.89 -6.09
N GLY A 95 -6.15 -28.87 -6.75
CA GLY A 95 -6.47 -30.27 -6.55
C GLY A 95 -6.36 -30.60 -5.07
N ALA A 96 -7.44 -31.16 -4.52
CA ALA A 96 -7.41 -31.84 -3.25
C ALA A 96 -6.41 -33.01 -3.33
N GLU A 97 -5.59 -33.11 -2.29
CA GLU A 97 -4.85 -34.29 -1.77
C GLU A 97 -3.90 -35.06 -2.71
#